data_AF-A0AAD5KDG2-F1
#
_entry.id   AF-A0AAD5KDG2-F1
#
_cell.length_a   1.000
_cell.length_b   1.000
_cell.length_c   1.000
_cell.angle_alpha   90.00
_cell.angle_beta   90.00
_cell.angle_gamma   90.00
#
_symmetry.space_group_name_H-M   'P 1'
#
loop_
_entity.id
_entity.type
_entity.pdbx_description
1 polymer ?
#
loop_
_entity_poly.entity_id
_entity_poly.type
_entity_poly.pdbx_seq_one_letter_code
_entity_poly.pdbx_strand_id
1 'polypeptide(L)'
;MVNGEDYTNLPFTKFSSIIKSKAVARTSVGVSRGMDLLDPTGKYSSTMVSALDGVIFEKNKDASYLMQTENTNQVISFFTEVLPSIISDYPTQQKYYTNVTRVNFPNDTEISRVKWVQKTVSNPDCTGYFAINNVAVSAGAYSSTDMAYLTSGSLCKVTAPFGYYFSDTNRLVNGTSYGKKTEYWVTIKNVIGDGFNGGDGYFSDNTGAIILSSFVPTGAIVTQVIPVLNNSVSVNILNSALNYITVNRDFSLVYDATIKSVSSRWSVVDYPNSNGMIDFISGGSGNYTVLVRSLSYYFASVNDVRFADPSSTIIYDSKNGQTKKDEIIVSDGGINRSLSVLSKRMESSGYADDFTVEVSGCPPPLHLILIFSLR
;
A
#
# COMPACT_ATOMS: atom_id res chain seq x y z
N MET A 1 -43.34 -28.41 14.37
CA MET A 1 -41.89 -28.20 14.28
C MET A 1 -41.60 -26.90 15.02
N VAL A 2 -40.64 -26.90 15.95
CA VAL A 2 -40.26 -25.71 16.74
C VAL A 2 -39.18 -24.96 15.95
N ASN A 3 -39.34 -23.66 15.71
CA ASN A 3 -38.36 -22.86 14.97
C ASN A 3 -37.42 -22.09 15.93
N GLY A 4 -36.39 -21.41 15.40
CA GLY A 4 -35.44 -20.65 16.23
C GLY A 4 -36.05 -19.44 16.96
N GLU A 5 -37.18 -18.94 16.46
CA GLU A 5 -37.91 -17.82 17.05
C GLU A 5 -38.65 -18.25 18.33
N ASP A 6 -39.20 -19.46 18.36
CA ASP A 6 -39.87 -20.05 19.52
C ASP A 6 -38.94 -20.14 20.75
N TYR A 7 -37.64 -20.40 20.55
CA TYR A 7 -36.66 -20.47 21.64
C TYR A 7 -36.34 -19.12 22.29
N THR A 8 -36.61 -18.01 21.58
CA THR A 8 -36.48 -16.67 22.15
C THR A 8 -37.78 -16.22 22.81
N ASN A 9 -38.92 -16.50 22.16
CA ASN A 9 -40.23 -16.02 22.59
C ASN A 9 -40.83 -16.81 23.77
N LEU A 10 -40.64 -18.13 23.84
CA LEU A 10 -41.25 -18.96 24.89
C LEU A 10 -40.74 -18.61 26.32
N PRO A 11 -39.43 -18.43 26.58
CA PRO A 11 -38.97 -18.06 27.91
C PRO A 11 -39.36 -16.62 28.29
N PHE A 12 -39.35 -15.70 27.32
CA PHE A 12 -39.72 -14.30 27.54
C PHE A 12 -41.20 -14.13 27.92
N THR A 13 -42.08 -14.93 27.31
CA THR A 13 -43.52 -14.89 27.58
C THR A 13 -43.94 -15.64 28.85
N LYS A 14 -43.17 -16.66 29.29
CA LYS A 14 -43.50 -17.44 30.50
C LYS A 14 -42.92 -16.89 31.80
N PHE A 15 -41.83 -16.12 31.77
CA PHE A 15 -41.14 -15.67 32.98
C PHE A 15 -41.00 -14.16 33.02
N SER A 16 -41.66 -13.51 33.97
CA SER A 16 -41.64 -12.06 34.18
C SER A 16 -40.31 -11.50 34.73
N SER A 17 -39.36 -12.36 35.09
CA SER A 17 -38.02 -11.99 35.55
C SER A 17 -36.97 -11.91 34.45
N ILE A 18 -37.30 -12.33 33.21
CA ILE A 18 -36.36 -12.35 32.10
C ILE A 18 -36.43 -11.02 31.34
N ILE A 19 -35.43 -10.16 31.55
CA ILE A 19 -35.34 -8.83 30.93
C ILE A 19 -34.90 -8.92 29.45
N LYS A 20 -34.12 -9.94 29.07
CA LYS A 20 -33.68 -10.18 27.69
C LYS A 20 -33.38 -11.66 27.46
N SER A 21 -33.88 -12.22 26.36
CA SER A 21 -33.56 -13.56 25.88
C SER A 21 -33.07 -13.45 24.43
N LYS A 22 -32.06 -14.21 24.05
CA LYS A 22 -31.60 -14.35 22.66
C LYS A 22 -31.18 -15.78 22.42
N ALA A 23 -31.92 -16.50 21.57
CA ALA A 23 -31.45 -17.76 21.04
C ALA A 23 -30.40 -17.50 19.94
N VAL A 24 -29.32 -18.28 19.96
CA VAL A 24 -28.28 -18.25 18.90
C VAL A 24 -28.31 -19.61 18.22
N ALA A 25 -28.68 -19.62 16.94
CA ALA A 25 -28.53 -20.81 16.11
C ALA A 25 -27.03 -21.07 15.92
N ARG A 26 -26.56 -22.24 16.39
CA ARG A 26 -25.20 -22.71 16.15
C ARG A 26 -25.27 -23.83 15.13
N THR A 27 -24.75 -23.59 13.93
CA THR A 27 -24.54 -24.64 12.95
C THR A 27 -23.27 -25.37 13.34
N SER A 28 -23.38 -26.63 13.77
CA SER A 28 -22.22 -27.48 14.06
C SER A 28 -22.01 -28.41 12.88
N VAL A 29 -20.81 -28.37 12.34
CA VAL A 29 -20.36 -29.32 11.32
C VAL A 29 -19.60 -30.41 12.08
N GLY A 30 -20.11 -31.65 12.00
CA GLY A 30 -19.72 -32.75 12.90
C GLY A 30 -18.20 -33.01 12.96
N VAL A 31 -17.69 -33.31 14.15
CA VAL A 31 -16.25 -33.48 14.39
C VAL A 31 -15.77 -34.87 13.91
N SER A 32 -15.64 -35.05 12.59
CA SER A 32 -15.01 -36.25 12.03
C SER A 32 -13.49 -36.08 12.01
N ARG A 33 -12.76 -36.96 12.70
CA ARG A 33 -11.29 -36.91 12.82
C ARG A 33 -10.52 -37.16 11.51
N GLY A 34 -11.23 -37.45 10.42
CA GLY A 34 -10.66 -37.72 9.09
C GLY A 34 -11.17 -36.81 7.97
N MET A 35 -12.01 -35.82 8.27
CA MET A 35 -12.56 -34.91 7.25
C MET A 35 -12.44 -33.46 7.75
N ASP A 36 -11.60 -32.69 7.07
CA ASP A 36 -11.51 -31.24 7.26
C ASP A 36 -12.74 -30.62 6.59
N LEU A 37 -13.70 -30.21 7.39
CA LEU A 37 -14.96 -29.67 6.91
C LEU A 37 -14.82 -28.16 6.75
N LEU A 38 -15.04 -27.69 5.53
CA LEU A 38 -15.03 -26.27 5.21
C LEU A 38 -16.19 -25.60 5.95
N ASP A 39 -15.84 -24.70 6.87
CA ASP A 39 -16.74 -23.82 7.58
C ASP A 39 -17.16 -22.67 6.66
N PRO A 40 -18.45 -22.58 6.25
CA PRO A 40 -18.93 -21.54 5.35
C PRO A 40 -18.91 -20.14 5.95
N THR A 41 -18.61 -20.00 7.25
CA THR A 41 -18.49 -18.69 7.92
C THR A 41 -17.09 -18.08 7.83
N GLY A 42 -16.09 -18.78 7.29
CA GLY A 42 -14.72 -18.29 7.16
C GLY A 42 -13.93 -18.26 8.47
N LYS A 43 -14.56 -18.55 9.62
CA LYS A 43 -13.93 -18.37 10.94
C LYS A 43 -12.84 -19.40 11.23
N TYR A 44 -13.07 -20.64 10.86
CA TYR A 44 -12.16 -21.76 11.14
C TYR A 44 -11.57 -22.40 9.88
N SER A 45 -12.03 -21.98 8.71
CA SER A 45 -11.50 -22.44 7.44
C SER A 45 -11.56 -21.35 6.41
N SER A 46 -10.58 -21.36 5.54
CA SER A 46 -10.47 -20.51 4.38
C SER A 46 -11.62 -20.66 3.36
N THR A 47 -12.37 -19.61 3.09
CA THR A 47 -13.55 -19.62 2.19
C THR A 47 -13.48 -18.67 0.98
N MET A 48 -13.29 -19.17 -0.24
CA MET A 48 -13.39 -18.32 -1.43
C MET A 48 -14.87 -17.96 -1.71
N VAL A 49 -15.22 -16.68 -1.60
CA VAL A 49 -16.55 -16.15 -1.92
C VAL A 49 -16.39 -15.20 -3.09
N SER A 50 -17.19 -15.36 -4.15
CA SER A 50 -17.20 -14.50 -5.34
C SER A 50 -18.42 -13.57 -5.34
N ALA A 51 -18.26 -12.36 -5.88
CA ALA A 51 -19.29 -11.33 -6.00
C ALA A 51 -19.19 -10.67 -7.37
N LEU A 52 -20.32 -10.27 -7.94
CA LEU A 52 -20.40 -9.51 -9.18
C LEU A 52 -20.71 -8.03 -8.94
N ASP A 53 -21.28 -7.69 -7.78
CA ASP A 53 -21.80 -6.36 -7.44
C ASP A 53 -20.80 -5.46 -6.68
N GLY A 54 -19.51 -5.81 -6.72
CA GLY A 54 -18.50 -5.07 -5.96
C GLY A 54 -18.15 -3.71 -6.58
N VAL A 55 -17.87 -2.74 -5.71
CA VAL A 55 -17.43 -1.40 -6.10
C VAL A 55 -16.26 -0.97 -5.23
N ILE A 56 -15.26 -0.33 -5.83
CA ILE A 56 -14.18 0.35 -5.11
C ILE A 56 -14.39 1.86 -5.23
N PHE A 57 -14.27 2.55 -4.11
CA PHE A 57 -14.34 4.01 -4.08
C PHE A 57 -13.32 4.58 -3.10
N GLU A 58 -12.94 5.83 -3.31
CA GLU A 58 -12.01 6.57 -2.46
C GLU A 58 -12.75 7.61 -1.61
N LYS A 59 -12.21 7.92 -0.42
CA LYS A 59 -12.73 8.98 0.43
C LYS A 59 -11.59 9.70 1.14
N ASN A 60 -11.55 11.03 1.01
CA ASN A 60 -10.66 11.86 1.81
C ASN A 60 -11.14 11.81 3.27
N LYS A 61 -10.25 11.39 4.16
CA LYS A 61 -10.51 11.25 5.59
C LYS A 61 -9.23 11.57 6.33
N ASP A 62 -9.07 12.83 6.72
CA ASP A 62 -7.88 13.27 7.43
C ASP A 62 -7.81 12.62 8.82
N ALA A 63 -6.59 12.23 9.21
CA ALA A 63 -6.32 11.67 10.52
C ALA A 63 -5.87 12.78 11.48
N SER A 64 -6.26 12.67 12.74
CA SER A 64 -5.90 13.65 13.78
C SER A 64 -5.20 12.94 14.92
N TYR A 65 -4.06 13.48 15.32
CA TYR A 65 -3.25 13.00 16.45
C TYR A 65 -2.97 14.14 17.41
N LEU A 66 -2.71 13.80 18.67
CA LEU A 66 -2.29 14.76 19.68
C LEU A 66 -0.79 14.64 19.89
N MET A 67 -0.07 15.76 19.80
CA MET A 67 1.34 15.87 20.14
C MET A 67 1.49 16.71 21.41
N GLN A 68 2.20 16.17 22.40
CA GLN A 68 2.60 16.90 23.60
C GLN A 68 3.92 17.64 23.34
N THR A 69 4.01 18.90 23.76
CA THR A 69 5.18 19.76 23.55
C THR A 69 5.66 20.43 24.83
N GLU A 70 5.39 19.83 26.00
CA GLU A 70 5.84 20.36 27.30
C GLU A 70 7.36 20.32 27.44
N ASN A 71 8.00 19.34 26.81
CA ASN A 71 9.44 19.16 26.84
C ASN A 71 10.00 18.94 25.43
N THR A 72 11.14 19.55 25.11
CA THR A 72 11.83 19.39 23.83
C THR A 72 12.06 17.91 23.49
N ASN A 73 12.35 17.08 24.50
CA ASN A 73 12.53 15.63 24.30
C ASN A 73 11.27 14.95 23.76
N GLN A 74 10.07 15.37 24.15
CA GLN A 74 8.81 14.82 23.63
C GLN A 74 8.58 15.22 22.18
N VAL A 75 8.96 16.44 21.80
CA VAL A 75 8.90 16.89 20.41
C VAL A 75 9.84 16.07 19.56
N ILE A 76 11.09 15.88 20.03
CA ILE A 76 12.07 15.06 19.32
C ILE A 76 11.54 13.63 19.15
N SER A 77 11.06 12.99 20.22
CA SER A 77 10.52 11.63 20.15
C SER A 77 9.31 11.54 19.22
N PHE A 78 8.44 12.55 19.20
CA PHE A 78 7.32 12.59 18.25
C PHE A 78 7.82 12.58 16.80
N PHE A 79 8.78 13.43 16.45
CA PHE A 79 9.30 13.52 15.09
C PHE A 79 10.15 12.31 14.67
N THR A 80 10.81 11.62 15.61
CA THR A 80 11.69 10.47 15.30
C THR A 80 10.99 9.12 15.38
N GLU A 81 9.93 8.97 16.18
CA GLU A 81 9.28 7.68 16.43
C GLU A 81 7.81 7.66 15.97
N VAL A 82 7.03 8.69 16.31
CA VAL A 82 5.58 8.72 16.06
C VAL A 82 5.28 9.15 14.62
N LEU A 83 5.88 10.27 14.18
CA LEU A 83 5.66 10.85 12.86
C LEU A 83 6.03 9.90 11.70
N PRO A 84 7.16 9.16 11.75
CA PRO A 84 7.47 8.17 10.70
C PRO A 84 6.43 7.06 10.61
N SER A 85 5.85 6.63 11.75
CA SER A 85 4.78 5.63 11.79
C SER A 85 3.51 6.17 11.12
N ILE A 86 3.12 7.41 11.44
CA ILE A 86 1.99 8.12 10.81
C ILE A 86 2.18 8.25 9.29
N ILE A 87 3.39 8.61 8.82
CA ILE A 87 3.69 8.72 7.39
C ILE A 87 3.65 7.35 6.69
N SER A 88 4.04 6.30 7.40
CA SER A 88 4.03 4.93 6.85
C SER A 88 2.64 4.29 6.79
N ASP A 89 1.63 4.93 7.38
CA ASP A 89 0.28 4.39 7.39
C ASP A 89 -0.37 4.39 5.99
N TYR A 90 -1.25 3.42 5.75
CA TYR A 90 -1.85 3.21 4.43
C TYR A 90 -2.57 4.45 3.89
N PRO A 91 -3.41 5.18 4.67
CA PRO A 91 -4.14 6.32 4.14
C PRO A 91 -3.23 7.48 3.70
N THR A 92 -2.13 7.67 4.41
CA THR A 92 -1.12 8.69 4.10
C THR A 92 -0.38 8.34 2.80
N GLN A 93 0.06 7.08 2.66
CA GLN A 93 0.71 6.60 1.44
C GLN A 93 -0.23 6.65 0.23
N GLN A 94 -1.50 6.27 0.40
CA GLN A 94 -2.53 6.33 -0.65
C GLN A 94 -2.74 7.76 -1.15
N LYS A 95 -2.80 8.74 -0.23
CA LYS A 95 -2.87 10.15 -0.59
C LYS A 95 -1.66 10.60 -1.40
N TYR A 96 -0.47 10.18 -0.97
CA TYR A 96 0.77 10.48 -1.68
C TYR A 96 0.77 9.92 -3.11
N TYR A 97 0.49 8.62 -3.29
CA TYR A 97 0.52 7.98 -4.60
C TYR A 97 -0.51 8.52 -5.59
N THR A 98 -1.62 9.07 -5.09
CA THR A 98 -2.67 9.65 -5.92
C THR A 98 -2.29 11.03 -6.43
N ASN A 99 -1.61 11.84 -5.61
CA ASN A 99 -1.33 13.25 -5.91
C ASN A 99 0.09 13.51 -6.44
N VAL A 100 1.02 12.56 -6.28
CA VAL A 100 2.43 12.77 -6.65
C VAL A 100 2.62 12.90 -8.16
N THR A 101 3.39 13.91 -8.57
CA THR A 101 3.84 14.05 -9.96
C THR A 101 4.82 12.92 -10.30
N ARG A 102 4.48 12.14 -11.33
CA ARG A 102 5.34 11.04 -11.81
C ARG A 102 6.42 11.60 -12.71
N VAL A 103 7.64 11.09 -12.56
CA VAL A 103 8.75 11.45 -13.44
C VAL A 103 8.74 10.49 -14.62
N ASN A 104 8.70 11.04 -15.83
CA ASN A 104 8.69 10.26 -17.07
C ASN A 104 10.12 10.16 -17.61
N PHE A 105 10.50 8.96 -18.05
CA PHE A 105 11.76 8.76 -18.76
C PHE A 105 11.54 8.87 -20.28
N PRO A 106 12.56 9.34 -21.04
CA PRO A 106 12.49 9.39 -22.49
C PRO A 106 12.23 8.00 -23.08
N ASN A 107 11.19 7.87 -23.91
CA ASN A 107 10.83 6.62 -24.59
C ASN A 107 10.78 6.73 -26.13
N ASP A 108 11.12 7.91 -26.67
CA ASP A 108 10.88 8.26 -28.07
C ASP A 108 11.83 7.52 -29.03
N THR A 109 13.07 7.26 -28.61
CA THR A 109 14.08 6.58 -29.44
C THR A 109 14.70 5.39 -28.72
N GLU A 110 15.11 4.36 -29.48
CA GLU A 110 15.77 3.16 -28.91
C GLU A 110 17.03 3.49 -28.09
N ILE A 111 17.72 4.57 -28.44
CA ILE A 111 19.00 4.98 -27.84
C ILE A 111 18.77 5.70 -26.51
N SER A 112 17.64 6.40 -26.34
CA SER A 112 17.32 7.16 -25.12
C SER A 112 16.58 6.33 -24.06
N ARG A 113 16.11 5.13 -24.41
CA ARG A 113 15.34 4.28 -23.50
C ARG A 113 16.19 3.72 -22.37
N VAL A 114 15.68 3.85 -21.16
CA VAL A 114 16.23 3.16 -19.99
C VAL A 114 15.76 1.71 -20.03
N LYS A 115 16.68 0.79 -20.32
CA LYS A 115 16.42 -0.65 -20.41
C LYS A 115 16.88 -1.34 -19.12
N TRP A 116 16.14 -2.33 -18.68
CA TRP A 116 16.54 -3.23 -17.61
C TRP A 116 17.38 -4.38 -18.16
N VAL A 117 18.51 -4.66 -17.49
CA VAL A 117 19.34 -5.84 -17.76
C VAL A 117 19.36 -6.72 -16.51
N GLN A 118 18.70 -7.88 -16.61
CA GLN A 118 18.59 -8.85 -15.53
C GLN A 118 19.86 -9.71 -15.43
N LYS A 119 20.26 -10.03 -14.20
CA LYS A 119 21.43 -10.86 -13.89
C LYS A 119 21.08 -12.11 -13.10
N THR A 120 20.52 -11.96 -11.90
CA THR A 120 20.10 -13.09 -11.06
C THR A 120 18.65 -12.95 -10.63
N VAL A 121 18.01 -14.08 -10.31
CA VAL A 121 16.64 -14.14 -9.81
C VAL A 121 16.64 -15.03 -8.57
N SER A 122 16.13 -14.51 -7.46
CA SER A 122 15.99 -15.18 -6.18
C SER A 122 14.58 -14.94 -5.66
N ASN A 123 13.64 -15.80 -6.06
CA ASN A 123 12.19 -15.63 -5.87
C ASN A 123 11.80 -14.99 -4.51
N PRO A 124 11.16 -13.79 -4.49
CA PRO A 124 10.63 -13.00 -5.61
C PRO A 124 11.60 -11.96 -6.21
N ASP A 125 12.80 -11.82 -5.65
CA ASP A 125 13.74 -10.75 -5.94
C ASP A 125 14.48 -10.95 -7.26
N CYS A 126 14.70 -9.86 -7.98
CA CYS A 126 15.43 -9.84 -9.23
C CYS A 126 16.58 -8.84 -9.13
N THR A 127 17.79 -9.25 -9.47
CA THR A 127 18.95 -8.34 -9.51
C THR A 127 19.34 -8.01 -10.94
N GLY A 128 19.86 -6.81 -11.14
CA GLY A 128 20.28 -6.31 -12.44
C GLY A 128 20.81 -4.89 -12.38
N TYR A 129 20.81 -4.22 -13.53
CA TYR A 129 21.15 -2.81 -13.65
C TYR A 129 20.33 -2.15 -14.75
N PHE A 130 20.31 -0.82 -14.73
CA PHE A 130 19.74 -0.01 -15.79
C PHE A 130 20.81 0.31 -16.84
N ALA A 131 20.44 0.25 -18.11
CA ALA A 131 21.30 0.56 -19.22
C ALA A 131 20.62 1.53 -20.20
N ILE A 132 21.37 2.51 -20.69
CA ILE A 132 20.98 3.37 -21.81
C ILE A 132 21.97 3.10 -22.93
N ASN A 133 21.47 2.84 -24.14
CA ASN A 133 22.31 2.47 -25.29
C ASN A 133 23.30 1.32 -24.98
N ASN A 134 22.86 0.30 -24.23
CA ASN A 134 23.65 -0.84 -23.75
C ASN A 134 24.83 -0.50 -22.82
N VAL A 135 24.91 0.72 -22.29
CA VAL A 135 25.89 1.13 -21.28
C VAL A 135 25.19 1.27 -19.94
N ALA A 136 25.78 0.71 -18.87
CA ALA A 136 25.23 0.86 -17.53
C ALA A 136 25.16 2.35 -17.13
N VAL A 137 24.14 2.71 -16.36
CA VAL A 137 23.89 4.10 -15.95
C VAL A 137 23.66 4.18 -14.44
N SER A 138 24.15 5.27 -13.84
CA SER A 138 23.99 5.48 -12.41
C SER A 138 22.56 5.85 -12.04
N ALA A 139 22.06 5.24 -10.97
CA ALA A 139 20.75 5.44 -10.38
C ALA A 139 20.86 5.94 -8.93
N GLY A 140 19.80 6.60 -8.46
CA GLY A 140 19.71 7.11 -7.09
C GLY A 140 20.54 8.37 -6.84
N ALA A 141 20.94 8.60 -5.59
CA ALA A 141 21.46 9.90 -5.13
C ALA A 141 22.70 10.41 -5.89
N TYR A 142 23.48 9.52 -6.50
CA TYR A 142 24.70 9.90 -7.23
C TYR A 142 24.47 10.14 -8.73
N SER A 143 23.23 10.00 -9.19
CA SER A 143 22.88 10.29 -10.58
C SER A 143 22.59 11.78 -10.78
N SER A 144 23.10 12.35 -11.87
CA SER A 144 22.81 13.74 -12.26
C SER A 144 21.54 13.88 -13.10
N THR A 145 21.06 12.79 -13.69
CA THR A 145 19.88 12.73 -14.57
C THR A 145 18.60 12.44 -13.77
N ASP A 146 17.48 12.22 -14.46
CA ASP A 146 16.21 11.79 -13.85
C ASP A 146 16.30 10.39 -13.22
N MET A 147 17.40 9.67 -13.44
CA MET A 147 17.67 8.43 -12.71
C MET A 147 17.95 8.67 -11.22
N ALA A 148 18.11 9.93 -10.80
CA ALA A 148 18.20 10.31 -9.40
C ALA A 148 16.94 9.98 -8.58
N TYR A 149 15.78 9.84 -9.24
CA TYR A 149 14.54 9.45 -8.56
C TYR A 149 14.44 7.94 -8.30
N LEU A 150 15.32 7.13 -8.91
CA LEU A 150 15.40 5.68 -8.74
C LEU A 150 16.20 5.33 -7.47
N THR A 151 15.62 5.58 -6.31
CA THR A 151 16.19 5.20 -5.00
C THR A 151 15.53 3.94 -4.45
N SER A 152 16.11 3.36 -3.40
CA SER A 152 15.41 2.33 -2.60
C SER A 152 14.03 2.84 -2.17
N GLY A 153 13.01 1.99 -2.28
CA GLY A 153 11.60 2.27 -2.00
C GLY A 153 10.84 2.97 -3.13
N SER A 154 11.50 3.40 -4.21
CA SER A 154 10.81 4.01 -5.35
C SER A 154 10.06 2.96 -6.19
N LEU A 155 8.95 3.37 -6.81
CA LEU A 155 8.16 2.52 -7.71
C LEU A 155 8.48 2.86 -9.15
N CYS A 156 8.79 1.85 -9.94
CA CYS A 156 9.15 1.99 -11.35
C CYS A 156 8.09 1.32 -12.21
N LYS A 157 7.62 2.03 -13.25
CA LYS A 157 6.76 1.46 -14.27
C LYS A 157 7.62 0.81 -15.34
N VAL A 158 7.47 -0.49 -15.46
CA VAL A 158 8.10 -1.30 -16.49
C VAL A 158 7.11 -1.52 -17.62
N THR A 159 7.53 -1.25 -18.84
CA THR A 159 6.75 -1.41 -20.07
C THR A 159 7.46 -2.38 -21.01
N ALA A 160 6.69 -3.25 -21.66
CA ALA A 160 7.23 -4.16 -22.67
C ALA A 160 7.70 -3.37 -23.91
N PRO A 161 8.80 -3.77 -24.55
CA PRO A 161 9.21 -3.19 -25.84
C PRO A 161 8.18 -3.48 -26.93
N PHE A 162 8.23 -2.70 -28.01
CA PHE A 162 7.30 -2.83 -29.13
C PHE A 162 7.31 -4.25 -29.71
N GLY A 163 6.13 -4.84 -29.92
CA GLY A 163 5.96 -6.21 -30.38
C GLY A 163 6.03 -7.28 -29.29
N TYR A 164 6.16 -6.88 -28.02
CA TYR A 164 6.18 -7.81 -26.89
C TYR A 164 5.07 -7.50 -25.87
N TYR A 165 4.69 -8.53 -25.12
CA TYR A 165 3.86 -8.42 -23.92
C TYR A 165 4.44 -9.27 -22.79
N PHE A 166 4.01 -9.03 -21.56
CA PHE A 166 4.37 -9.83 -20.40
C PHE A 166 3.41 -11.02 -20.24
N SER A 167 3.96 -12.22 -20.10
CA SER A 167 3.21 -13.39 -19.66
C SER A 167 2.73 -13.25 -18.21
N ASP A 168 1.91 -14.19 -17.74
CA ASP A 168 1.47 -14.25 -16.33
C ASP A 168 2.65 -14.38 -15.34
N THR A 169 3.79 -14.88 -15.82
CA THR A 169 5.07 -14.98 -15.09
C THR A 169 6.01 -13.80 -15.31
N ASN A 170 5.52 -12.70 -15.88
CA ASN A 170 6.28 -11.50 -16.22
C ASN A 170 7.44 -11.73 -17.21
N ARG A 171 7.39 -12.75 -18.06
CA ARG A 171 8.38 -12.95 -19.13
C ARG A 171 7.97 -12.22 -20.40
N LEU A 172 8.95 -11.75 -21.17
CA LEU A 172 8.68 -11.15 -22.48
C LEU A 172 8.32 -12.23 -23.50
N VAL A 173 7.15 -12.08 -24.12
CA VAL A 173 6.67 -12.93 -25.21
C VAL A 173 6.44 -12.06 -26.43
N ASN A 174 6.93 -12.50 -27.59
CA ASN A 174 6.71 -11.82 -28.86
C ASN A 174 5.25 -12.05 -29.31
N GLY A 175 4.53 -10.98 -29.59
CA GLY A 175 3.15 -11.06 -30.06
C GLY A 175 2.38 -9.74 -29.95
N THR A 176 1.14 -9.76 -30.41
CA THR A 176 0.23 -8.62 -30.34
C THR A 176 -0.29 -8.43 -28.91
N SER A 177 -0.30 -7.20 -28.42
CA SER A 177 -0.63 -6.82 -27.04
C SER A 177 -2.12 -6.84 -26.68
N TYR A 178 -3.02 -7.26 -27.58
CA TYR A 178 -4.46 -7.13 -27.38
C TYR A 178 -4.95 -7.95 -26.17
N GLY A 179 -5.44 -7.25 -25.12
CA GLY A 179 -5.91 -7.87 -23.88
C GLY A 179 -4.81 -8.54 -23.06
N LYS A 180 -3.54 -8.17 -23.26
CA LYS A 180 -2.39 -8.73 -22.53
C LYS A 180 -1.70 -7.66 -21.69
N LYS A 181 -0.99 -8.11 -20.65
CA LYS A 181 -0.23 -7.26 -19.74
C LYS A 181 0.96 -6.64 -20.49
N THR A 182 0.93 -5.33 -20.72
CA THR A 182 2.02 -4.58 -21.38
C THR A 182 2.86 -3.78 -20.39
N GLU A 183 2.34 -3.57 -19.19
CA GLU A 183 2.97 -2.75 -18.16
C GLU A 183 2.69 -3.28 -16.76
N TYR A 184 3.63 -3.03 -15.85
CA TYR A 184 3.43 -3.24 -14.41
C TYR A 184 4.41 -2.41 -13.59
N TRP A 185 4.10 -2.25 -12.31
CA TRP A 185 4.93 -1.54 -11.36
C TRP A 185 5.80 -2.50 -10.57
N VAL A 186 7.03 -2.09 -10.32
CA VAL A 186 8.00 -2.81 -9.47
C VAL A 186 8.63 -1.86 -8.47
N THR A 187 8.91 -2.35 -7.27
CA THR A 187 9.60 -1.56 -6.25
C THR A 187 11.09 -1.81 -6.33
N ILE A 188 11.89 -0.76 -6.28
CA ILE A 188 13.34 -0.89 -6.07
C ILE A 188 13.55 -1.20 -4.59
N LYS A 189 14.01 -2.42 -4.27
CA LYS A 189 14.34 -2.80 -2.90
C LYS A 189 15.63 -2.14 -2.45
N ASN A 190 16.66 -2.19 -3.30
CA ASN A 190 17.96 -1.62 -2.96
C ASN A 190 18.74 -1.19 -4.20
N VAL A 191 19.60 -0.19 -4.01
CA VAL A 191 20.60 0.26 -4.99
C VAL A 191 21.94 0.24 -4.26
N ILE A 192 22.84 -0.65 -4.69
CA ILE A 192 24.16 -0.77 -4.09
C ILE A 192 25.09 0.23 -4.77
N GLY A 193 25.64 1.16 -3.99
CA GLY A 193 26.40 2.30 -4.52
C GLY A 193 25.50 3.20 -5.36
N ASP A 194 25.80 3.29 -6.65
CA ASP A 194 25.03 4.04 -7.65
C ASP A 194 24.49 3.14 -8.77
N GLY A 195 24.65 1.82 -8.68
CA GLY A 195 24.24 0.89 -9.74
C GLY A 195 25.12 0.88 -11.00
N PHE A 196 26.13 1.77 -11.11
CA PHE A 196 26.98 1.90 -12.29
C PHE A 196 28.15 0.92 -12.26
N ASN A 197 28.74 0.69 -11.09
CA ASN A 197 29.90 -0.19 -10.85
C ASN A 197 30.99 -0.06 -11.94
N GLY A 198 31.44 1.17 -12.23
CA GLY A 198 32.49 1.42 -13.23
C GLY A 198 32.09 1.21 -14.69
N GLY A 199 30.80 1.04 -14.99
CA GLY A 199 30.26 0.83 -16.33
C GLY A 199 29.77 -0.61 -16.59
N ASP A 200 30.08 -1.54 -15.68
CA ASP A 200 29.69 -2.94 -15.81
C ASP A 200 28.27 -3.19 -15.26
N GLY A 201 27.87 -2.49 -14.19
CA GLY A 201 26.53 -2.63 -13.57
C GLY A 201 26.28 -3.92 -12.78
N TYR A 202 27.26 -4.82 -12.67
CA TYR A 202 27.18 -6.06 -11.87
C TYR A 202 28.51 -6.33 -11.16
N PHE A 203 28.45 -7.12 -10.08
CA PHE A 203 29.61 -7.50 -9.28
C PHE A 203 30.33 -8.74 -9.84
N SER A 204 31.50 -9.06 -9.32
CA SER A 204 32.31 -10.21 -9.75
C SER A 204 31.63 -11.58 -9.55
N ASP A 205 30.61 -11.67 -8.70
CA ASP A 205 29.77 -12.85 -8.47
C ASP A 205 28.60 -12.97 -9.46
N ASN A 206 28.52 -12.09 -10.46
CA ASN A 206 27.39 -11.90 -11.39
C ASN A 206 26.09 -11.38 -10.76
N THR A 207 26.09 -10.92 -9.52
CA THR A 207 24.93 -10.25 -8.91
C THR A 207 24.81 -8.83 -9.47
N GLY A 208 23.60 -8.40 -9.82
CA GLY A 208 23.35 -7.03 -10.27
C GLY A 208 23.39 -6.02 -9.12
N ALA A 209 23.79 -4.78 -9.42
CA ALA A 209 23.91 -3.72 -8.41
C ALA A 209 22.55 -3.19 -7.90
N ILE A 210 21.45 -3.46 -8.61
CA ILE A 210 20.10 -3.02 -8.27
C ILE A 210 19.22 -4.24 -8.00
N ILE A 211 18.42 -4.18 -6.93
CA ILE A 211 17.51 -5.25 -6.52
C ILE A 211 16.06 -4.76 -6.66
N LEU A 212 15.24 -5.49 -7.40
CA LEU A 212 13.81 -5.25 -7.60
C LEU A 212 12.97 -6.27 -6.84
N SER A 213 11.76 -5.86 -6.43
CA SER A 213 10.83 -6.68 -5.65
C SER A 213 10.14 -7.81 -6.42
N SER A 214 10.25 -7.81 -7.75
CA SER A 214 9.63 -8.81 -8.61
C SER A 214 10.52 -9.11 -9.81
N PHE A 215 10.24 -10.23 -10.47
CA PHE A 215 10.93 -10.58 -11.71
C PHE A 215 10.69 -9.54 -12.81
N VAL A 216 11.79 -9.02 -13.36
CA VAL A 216 11.79 -8.15 -14.54
C VAL A 216 12.74 -8.74 -15.59
N PRO A 217 12.25 -9.06 -16.80
CA PRO A 217 13.06 -9.65 -17.85
C PRO A 217 13.99 -8.62 -18.50
N THR A 218 15.15 -9.08 -18.99
CA THR A 218 16.07 -8.24 -19.76
C THR A 218 15.39 -7.68 -21.01
N GLY A 219 15.61 -6.38 -21.29
CA GLY A 219 15.03 -5.68 -22.43
C GLY A 219 13.70 -4.97 -22.14
N ALA A 220 13.16 -5.14 -20.92
CA ALA A 220 12.04 -4.33 -20.46
C ALA A 220 12.45 -2.85 -20.29
N ILE A 221 11.53 -1.92 -20.57
CA ILE A 221 11.81 -0.48 -20.59
C ILE A 221 11.20 0.17 -19.35
N VAL A 222 11.97 1.03 -18.67
CA VAL A 222 11.45 1.86 -17.58
C VAL A 222 10.94 3.16 -18.16
N THR A 223 9.64 3.42 -18.02
CA THR A 223 8.99 4.60 -18.63
C THR A 223 8.61 5.66 -17.61
N GLN A 224 8.29 5.26 -16.38
CA GLN A 224 7.90 6.19 -15.31
C GLN A 224 8.49 5.76 -13.97
N VAL A 225 8.73 6.72 -13.11
CA VAL A 225 9.07 6.49 -11.70
C VAL A 225 8.20 7.36 -10.80
N ILE A 226 7.74 6.75 -9.72
CA ILE A 226 7.17 7.44 -8.57
C ILE A 226 8.26 7.45 -7.50
N PRO A 227 8.75 8.64 -7.11
CA PRO A 227 9.74 8.75 -6.05
C PRO A 227 9.25 8.11 -4.74
N VAL A 228 10.17 7.65 -3.91
CA VAL A 228 9.83 7.16 -2.57
C VAL A 228 9.33 8.31 -1.69
N LEU A 229 8.30 8.06 -0.88
CA LEU A 229 7.89 8.92 0.23
C LEU A 229 8.81 8.65 1.42
N ASN A 230 9.64 9.63 1.78
CA ASN A 230 10.54 9.48 2.93
C ASN A 230 9.73 9.62 4.23
N ASN A 231 9.75 8.59 5.06
CA ASN A 231 9.12 8.60 6.38
C ASN A 231 9.99 9.24 7.47
N SER A 232 11.27 9.53 7.19
CA SER A 232 12.16 10.22 8.12
C SER A 232 12.28 11.70 7.81
N VAL A 233 12.38 12.49 8.88
CA VAL A 233 12.57 13.94 8.83
C VAL A 233 14.00 14.27 9.25
N SER A 234 14.67 15.18 8.53
CA SER A 234 16.05 15.56 8.83
C SER A 234 16.14 16.45 10.08
N VAL A 235 17.32 16.46 10.72
CA VAL A 235 17.60 17.29 11.91
C VAL A 235 17.37 18.78 11.63
N ASN A 236 17.61 19.23 10.40
CA ASN A 236 17.37 20.63 10.03
C ASN A 236 15.88 20.99 10.08
N ILE A 237 15.02 20.10 9.56
CA ILE A 237 13.56 20.30 9.58
C ILE A 237 13.02 20.20 11.00
N LEU A 238 13.55 19.28 11.81
CA LEU A 238 13.24 19.19 13.24
C LEU A 238 13.58 20.52 13.97
N ASN A 239 14.78 21.06 13.75
CA ASN A 239 15.19 22.33 14.38
C ASN A 239 14.31 23.50 13.91
N SER A 240 13.94 23.53 12.63
CA SER A 240 12.97 24.51 12.13
C SER A 240 11.61 24.37 12.83
N ALA A 241 11.06 23.15 12.92
CA ALA A 241 9.80 22.89 13.61
C ALA A 241 9.86 23.27 15.10
N LEU A 242 10.97 22.99 15.79
CA LEU A 242 11.18 23.41 17.18
C LEU A 242 11.07 24.93 17.35
N ASN A 243 11.59 25.73 16.42
CA ASN A 243 11.46 27.19 16.48
C ASN A 243 10.02 27.68 16.34
N TYR A 244 9.16 26.97 15.60
CA TYR A 244 7.72 27.27 15.56
C TYR A 244 7.04 26.87 16.87
N ILE A 245 7.39 25.70 17.40
CA ILE A 245 6.79 25.13 18.61
C ILE A 245 7.10 25.99 19.84
N THR A 246 8.33 26.50 19.99
CA THR A 246 8.71 27.35 21.14
C THR A 246 7.94 28.68 21.19
N VAL A 247 7.46 29.17 20.05
CA VAL A 247 6.65 30.40 19.94
C VAL A 247 5.15 30.08 19.89
N ASN A 248 4.75 28.81 20.03
CA ASN A 248 3.36 28.35 19.91
C ASN A 248 2.69 28.73 18.58
N ARG A 249 3.45 28.70 17.47
CA ARG A 249 2.97 29.06 16.13
C ARG A 249 2.61 27.83 15.31
N ASP A 250 1.49 27.91 14.62
CA ASP A 250 1.03 26.88 13.68
C ASP A 250 1.95 26.77 12.46
N PHE A 251 2.19 25.56 12.00
CA PHE A 251 3.02 25.29 10.82
C PHE A 251 2.57 24.03 10.10
N SER A 252 3.01 23.87 8.85
CA SER A 252 2.74 22.70 8.03
C SER A 252 4.05 22.07 7.55
N LEU A 253 4.08 20.74 7.49
CA LEU A 253 5.11 20.00 6.78
C LEU A 253 4.64 19.74 5.35
N VAL A 254 5.45 20.19 4.39
CA VAL A 254 5.22 19.97 2.95
C VAL A 254 6.23 18.95 2.46
N TYR A 255 5.76 18.02 1.64
CA TYR A 255 6.60 17.03 0.97
C TYR A 255 6.65 17.33 -0.53
N ASP A 256 7.84 17.66 -1.03
CA ASP A 256 8.08 17.90 -2.45
C ASP A 256 8.87 16.74 -3.08
N ALA A 257 8.16 15.92 -3.85
CA ALA A 257 8.74 14.77 -4.56
C ALA A 257 9.54 15.17 -5.81
N THR A 258 9.40 16.41 -6.29
CA THR A 258 10.13 16.91 -7.47
C THR A 258 11.59 17.24 -7.14
N ILE A 259 11.92 17.36 -5.86
CA ILE A 259 13.29 17.55 -5.42
C ILE A 259 14.05 16.20 -5.52
N LYS A 260 15.25 16.23 -6.11
CA LYS A 260 16.12 15.04 -6.21
C LYS A 260 16.48 14.50 -4.83
N SER A 261 16.73 13.20 -4.74
CA SER A 261 16.94 12.49 -3.46
C SER A 261 18.15 12.95 -2.63
N VAL A 262 19.04 13.76 -3.19
CA VAL A 262 20.22 14.31 -2.50
C VAL A 262 19.83 15.41 -1.49
N SER A 263 18.69 16.06 -1.70
CA SER A 263 18.22 17.16 -0.87
C SER A 263 17.00 16.74 -0.03
N SER A 264 16.77 17.45 1.09
CA SER A 264 15.58 17.23 1.92
C SER A 264 14.32 17.57 1.13
N ARG A 265 13.43 16.59 0.96
CA ARG A 265 12.10 16.75 0.34
C ARG A 265 11.06 17.31 1.30
N TRP A 266 11.34 17.20 2.60
CA TRP A 266 10.53 17.81 3.65
C TRP A 266 10.94 19.26 3.86
N SER A 267 9.95 20.13 4.00
CA SER A 267 10.11 21.54 4.39
C SER A 267 9.06 21.94 5.42
N VAL A 268 9.40 22.90 6.27
CA VAL A 268 8.46 23.54 7.20
C VAL A 268 7.98 24.85 6.57
N VAL A 269 6.67 25.05 6.53
CA VAL A 269 6.05 26.29 6.01
C VAL A 269 5.02 26.81 7.01
N ASP A 270 4.68 28.09 6.87
CA ASP A 270 3.62 28.70 7.65
C ASP A 270 2.25 28.07 7.31
N TYR A 271 1.45 27.82 8.34
CA TYR A 271 0.04 27.43 8.21
C TYR A 271 -0.85 28.69 8.05
N PRO A 272 -1.94 28.66 7.25
CA PRO A 272 -2.43 27.55 6.44
C PRO A 272 -1.74 27.42 5.09
N ASN A 273 -1.51 26.17 4.63
CA ASN A 273 -0.91 25.90 3.33
C ASN A 273 -1.68 24.80 2.58
N SER A 274 -2.10 25.06 1.33
CA SER A 274 -2.83 24.08 0.51
C SER A 274 -2.00 22.86 0.11
N ASN A 275 -0.68 22.93 0.15
CA ASN A 275 0.24 21.82 -0.14
C ASN A 275 0.75 21.12 1.13
N GLY A 276 0.30 21.52 2.32
CA GLY A 276 0.63 20.84 3.57
C GLY A 276 0.22 19.38 3.53
N MET A 277 1.12 18.47 3.89
CA MET A 277 0.78 17.06 4.05
C MET A 277 0.38 16.77 5.50
N ILE A 278 1.07 17.42 6.43
CA ILE A 278 0.84 17.30 7.87
C ILE A 278 0.81 18.71 8.46
N ASP A 279 -0.33 19.08 9.03
CA ASP A 279 -0.58 20.40 9.63
C ASP A 279 -0.48 20.28 11.15
N PHE A 280 0.26 21.19 11.78
CA PHE A 280 0.46 21.26 13.22
C PHE A 280 -0.23 22.51 13.74
N ILE A 281 -1.35 22.32 14.45
CA ILE A 281 -2.18 23.40 14.98
C ILE A 281 -2.02 23.46 16.49
N SER A 282 -1.57 24.60 16.99
CA SER A 282 -1.39 24.87 18.41
C SER A 282 -2.75 24.89 19.12
N GLY A 283 -2.91 24.00 20.11
CA GLY A 283 -4.08 23.97 20.99
C GLY A 283 -3.95 24.87 22.22
N GLY A 284 -2.81 25.56 22.37
CA GLY A 284 -2.43 26.22 23.62
C GLY A 284 -1.95 25.25 24.69
N SER A 285 -1.28 25.79 25.72
CA SER A 285 -0.78 25.03 26.89
C SER A 285 0.10 23.82 26.55
N GLY A 286 1.02 23.95 25.58
CA GLY A 286 1.99 22.91 25.27
C GLY A 286 1.43 21.70 24.51
N ASN A 287 0.34 21.89 23.77
CA ASN A 287 -0.29 20.83 22.96
C ASN A 287 -0.43 21.26 21.49
N TYR A 288 -0.19 20.32 20.59
CA TYR A 288 -0.48 20.47 19.16
C TYR A 288 -1.44 19.39 18.69
N THR A 289 -2.42 19.79 17.88
CA THR A 289 -3.23 18.89 17.08
C THR A 289 -2.52 18.69 15.74
N VAL A 290 -2.16 17.46 15.44
CA VAL A 290 -1.47 17.07 14.21
C VAL A 290 -2.51 16.50 13.25
N LEU A 291 -2.82 17.24 12.19
CA LEU A 291 -3.75 16.83 11.15
C LEU A 291 -2.95 16.28 9.95
N VAL A 292 -3.27 15.07 9.53
CA VAL A 292 -2.58 14.37 8.45
C VAL A 292 -3.54 14.16 7.31
N ARG A 293 -3.20 14.75 6.16
CA ARG A 293 -4.05 14.63 4.98
C ARG A 293 -3.99 13.22 4.43
N SER A 294 -5.15 12.58 4.36
CA SER A 294 -5.24 11.13 4.16
C SER A 294 -6.36 10.76 3.19
N LEU A 295 -6.14 9.68 2.44
CA LEU A 295 -7.10 9.11 1.50
C LEU A 295 -7.26 7.63 1.82
N SER A 296 -8.49 7.18 2.08
CA SER A 296 -8.78 5.76 2.29
C SER A 296 -9.54 5.20 1.09
N TYR A 297 -9.14 4.01 0.64
CA TYR A 297 -9.92 3.20 -0.30
C TYR A 297 -10.86 2.25 0.43
N TYR A 298 -12.08 2.13 -0.10
CA TYR A 298 -13.09 1.23 0.40
C TYR A 298 -13.54 0.29 -0.71
N PHE A 299 -13.74 -0.96 -0.34
CA PHE A 299 -14.47 -1.93 -1.13
C PHE A 299 -15.88 -2.09 -0.55
N ALA A 300 -16.90 -2.14 -1.42
CA ALA A 300 -18.28 -2.37 -1.03
C ALA A 300 -18.97 -3.39 -1.92
N SER A 301 -19.82 -4.22 -1.30
CA SER A 301 -20.78 -5.12 -1.95
C SER A 301 -22.07 -5.07 -1.11
N VAL A 302 -23.23 -5.04 -1.77
CA VAL A 302 -24.51 -4.81 -1.08
C VAL A 302 -25.38 -6.06 -1.09
N ASN A 303 -25.44 -6.75 -2.23
CA ASN A 303 -26.29 -7.90 -2.46
C ASN A 303 -25.55 -9.23 -2.26
N ASP A 304 -24.33 -9.35 -2.80
CA ASP A 304 -23.68 -10.66 -2.91
C ASP A 304 -22.84 -11.01 -1.68
N VAL A 305 -22.12 -10.04 -1.09
CA VAL A 305 -21.15 -10.28 -0.02
C VAL A 305 -21.39 -9.38 1.18
N ARG A 306 -21.24 -9.96 2.38
CA ARG A 306 -21.23 -9.24 3.66
C ARG A 306 -19.95 -9.56 4.43
N PHE A 307 -19.41 -8.54 5.07
CA PHE A 307 -18.16 -8.58 5.84
C PHE A 307 -18.47 -8.70 7.33
N ALA A 308 -18.51 -9.94 7.83
CA ALA A 308 -18.89 -10.22 9.22
C ALA A 308 -17.81 -9.77 10.22
N ASP A 309 -16.53 -10.09 9.96
CA ASP A 309 -15.43 -9.81 10.91
C ASP A 309 -14.07 -9.73 10.18
N PRO A 310 -13.79 -8.66 9.41
CA PRO A 310 -12.47 -8.44 8.84
C PRO A 310 -11.54 -8.02 9.97
N SER A 311 -11.11 -9.00 10.77
CA SER A 311 -10.12 -8.76 11.80
C SER A 311 -8.80 -8.46 11.11
N SER A 312 -8.07 -7.45 11.59
CA SER A 312 -6.69 -7.18 11.12
C SER A 312 -5.69 -8.25 11.58
N THR A 313 -6.19 -9.36 12.15
CA THR A 313 -5.37 -10.40 12.74
C THR A 313 -4.66 -11.17 11.64
N ILE A 314 -3.34 -11.24 11.79
CA ILE A 314 -2.49 -11.99 10.88
C ILE A 314 -2.54 -13.44 11.36
N ILE A 315 -3.03 -14.34 10.51
CA ILE A 315 -3.08 -15.77 10.82
C ILE A 315 -1.92 -16.45 10.12
N TYR A 316 -1.19 -17.29 10.85
CA TYR A 316 -0.10 -18.08 10.32
C TYR A 316 -0.65 -19.37 9.70
N ASP A 317 -0.43 -19.56 8.40
CA ASP A 317 -0.75 -20.80 7.70
C ASP A 317 0.41 -21.79 7.89
N SER A 318 0.19 -22.81 8.74
CA SER A 318 1.20 -23.81 9.09
C SER A 318 1.59 -24.75 7.93
N LYS A 319 0.80 -24.83 6.85
CA LYS A 319 1.13 -25.65 5.67
C LYS A 319 2.12 -24.96 4.75
N ASN A 320 2.00 -23.64 4.61
CA ASN A 320 2.78 -22.85 3.67
C ASN A 320 3.85 -21.98 4.35
N GLY A 321 3.84 -21.91 5.69
CA GLY A 321 4.76 -21.09 6.47
C GLY A 321 4.58 -19.58 6.26
N GLN A 322 3.43 -19.17 5.73
CA GLN A 322 3.13 -17.79 5.35
C GLN A 322 2.08 -17.19 6.29
N THR A 323 2.25 -15.92 6.61
CA THR A 323 1.23 -15.10 7.24
C THR A 323 0.21 -14.66 6.18
N LYS A 324 -1.07 -14.96 6.40
CA LYS A 324 -2.17 -14.54 5.51
C LYS A 324 -3.04 -13.52 6.20
N LYS A 325 -3.55 -12.59 5.39
CA LYS A 325 -4.63 -11.65 5.71
C LYS A 325 -5.75 -11.85 4.70
N ASP A 326 -6.93 -11.38 5.04
CA ASP A 326 -8.05 -11.32 4.11
C ASP A 326 -7.69 -10.45 2.91
N GLU A 327 -8.04 -10.95 1.74
CA GLU A 327 -7.64 -10.38 0.47
C GLU A 327 -8.83 -10.31 -0.48
N ILE A 328 -8.97 -9.16 -1.13
CA ILE A 328 -9.96 -8.93 -2.15
C ILE A 328 -9.25 -8.94 -3.49
N ILE A 329 -9.61 -9.91 -4.33
CA ILE A 329 -9.10 -10.00 -5.70
C ILE A 329 -10.09 -9.26 -6.61
N VAL A 330 -9.54 -8.38 -7.43
CA VAL A 330 -10.23 -7.63 -8.45
C VAL A 330 -9.69 -8.12 -9.78
N SER A 331 -10.54 -8.74 -10.59
CA SER A 331 -10.19 -8.98 -11.99
C SER A 331 -10.52 -7.72 -12.80
N ASP A 332 -9.87 -7.51 -13.93
CA ASP A 332 -10.29 -6.59 -14.97
C ASP A 332 -9.68 -7.05 -16.28
N GLY A 333 -10.50 -7.47 -17.24
CA GLY A 333 -10.01 -7.95 -18.54
C GLY A 333 -8.97 -9.07 -18.46
N GLY A 334 -9.01 -9.90 -17.41
CA GLY A 334 -8.04 -10.98 -17.15
C GLY A 334 -6.80 -10.57 -16.32
N ILE A 335 -6.72 -9.31 -15.87
CA ILE A 335 -5.69 -8.84 -14.94
C ILE A 335 -6.23 -8.93 -13.53
N ASN A 336 -5.66 -9.82 -12.71
CA ASN A 336 -6.00 -9.91 -11.30
C ASN A 336 -5.13 -8.95 -10.48
N ARG A 337 -5.77 -8.16 -9.63
CA ARG A 337 -5.15 -7.27 -8.65
C ARG A 337 -5.67 -7.65 -7.29
N SER A 338 -4.81 -7.84 -6.32
CA SER A 338 -5.27 -8.12 -4.97
C SER A 338 -5.05 -6.94 -4.03
N LEU A 339 -5.99 -6.80 -3.11
CA LEU A 339 -6.11 -5.71 -2.15
C LEU A 339 -6.24 -6.36 -0.78
N SER A 340 -5.35 -6.03 0.14
CA SER A 340 -5.46 -6.51 1.51
C SER A 340 -6.57 -5.76 2.25
N VAL A 341 -7.39 -6.47 3.01
CA VAL A 341 -8.37 -5.84 3.89
C VAL A 341 -7.66 -5.27 5.12
N LEU A 342 -7.92 -4.00 5.43
CA LEU A 342 -7.26 -3.27 6.51
C LEU A 342 -8.12 -3.21 7.77
N SER A 343 -9.36 -2.74 7.61
CA SER A 343 -10.26 -2.50 8.73
C SER A 343 -11.72 -2.54 8.28
N LYS A 344 -12.62 -2.75 9.25
CA LYS A 344 -14.05 -2.56 9.02
C LYS A 344 -14.40 -1.09 9.20
N ARG A 345 -15.30 -0.60 8.35
CA ARG A 345 -15.90 0.71 8.58
C ARG A 345 -16.92 0.63 9.73
N MET A 346 -16.84 1.60 10.63
CA MET A 346 -17.93 1.86 11.58
C MET A 346 -18.76 3.03 11.10
N GLU A 347 -20.08 2.89 11.22
CA GLU A 347 -21.01 3.99 11.00
C GLU A 347 -20.94 5.01 12.14
N SER A 348 -21.43 6.22 11.89
CA SER A 348 -21.58 7.25 12.93
C SER A 348 -22.52 6.82 14.07
N SER A 349 -23.38 5.83 13.81
CA SER A 349 -24.29 5.20 14.76
C SER A 349 -23.57 4.24 15.73
N GLY A 350 -22.29 3.94 15.51
CA GLY A 350 -21.51 2.97 16.28
C GLY A 350 -21.73 1.52 15.87
N TYR A 351 -22.59 1.26 14.89
CA TYR A 351 -22.75 -0.07 14.30
C TYR A 351 -21.69 -0.34 13.24
N ALA A 352 -21.31 -1.61 13.12
CA ALA A 352 -20.39 -2.05 12.11
C ALA A 352 -21.08 -2.06 10.74
N ASP A 353 -20.45 -1.47 9.73
CA ASP A 353 -20.94 -1.53 8.35
C ASP A 353 -20.54 -2.87 7.74
N ASP A 354 -21.52 -3.77 7.58
CA ASP A 354 -21.30 -5.12 7.05
C ASP A 354 -21.13 -5.13 5.52
N PHE A 355 -21.34 -4.00 4.83
CA PHE A 355 -21.30 -3.92 3.37
C PHE A 355 -19.98 -3.33 2.86
N THR A 356 -19.24 -2.61 3.71
CA THR A 356 -18.01 -1.94 3.30
C THR A 356 -16.82 -2.29 4.18
N VAL A 357 -15.66 -2.41 3.53
CA VAL A 357 -14.36 -2.62 4.20
C VAL A 357 -13.32 -1.68 3.65
N GLU A 358 -12.43 -1.22 4.52
CA GLU A 358 -11.27 -0.44 4.12
C GLU A 358 -10.20 -1.38 3.58
N VAL A 359 -9.64 -1.03 2.42
CA VAL A 359 -8.68 -1.87 1.69
C VAL A 359 -7.38 -1.13 1.44
N SER A 360 -6.28 -1.87 1.31
CA SER A 360 -5.02 -1.31 0.84
C SER A 360 -5.18 -0.89 -0.62
N GLY A 361 -4.87 0.36 -0.95
CA GLY A 361 -4.77 0.80 -2.34
C GLY A 361 -3.67 0.07 -3.11
N CYS A 362 -3.88 -0.13 -4.41
CA CYS A 362 -2.89 -0.63 -5.36
C CYS A 362 -2.28 0.56 -6.13
N PRO A 363 -0.99 0.57 -6.50
CA PRO A 363 -0.45 1.62 -7.36
C PRO A 363 -1.22 1.66 -8.72
N PRO A 364 -1.54 2.85 -9.25
CA PRO A 364 -2.49 3.06 -10.36
C PRO A 364 -2.00 2.56 -11.74
N PRO A 365 -2.88 2.35 -12.76
CA PRO A 365 -4.30 2.77 -12.87
C PRO A 365 -5.29 1.58 -12.94
N LEU A 366 -6.51 1.71 -12.39
CA LEU A 366 -7.58 0.68 -12.39
C LEU A 366 -8.65 0.99 -13.48
N HIS A 367 -9.04 -0.01 -14.25
CA HIS A 367 -10.41 -0.27 -14.75
C HIS A 367 -10.82 -1.65 -14.16
N LEU A 368 -12.10 -2.08 -14.18
CA LEU A 368 -12.64 -3.00 -13.14
C LEU A 368 -13.71 -4.02 -13.65
N ILE A 369 -13.56 -5.34 -13.37
CA ILE A 369 -14.62 -6.41 -13.33
C ILE A 369 -14.22 -7.60 -12.39
N LEU A 370 -14.89 -7.81 -11.25
CA LEU A 370 -14.35 -8.47 -10.03
C LEU A 370 -14.55 -10.01 -9.87
N ILE A 371 -13.65 -10.67 -9.10
CA ILE A 371 -13.81 -12.05 -8.56
C ILE A 371 -13.18 -12.12 -7.15
N PHE A 372 -13.99 -12.35 -6.11
CA PHE A 372 -13.57 -12.32 -4.71
C PHE A 372 -13.03 -13.68 -4.20
N SER A 373 -12.23 -13.64 -3.13
CA SER A 373 -11.84 -14.80 -2.32
C SER A 373 -11.68 -14.41 -0.85
N LEU A 374 -12.65 -14.72 0.01
CA LEU A 374 -12.45 -14.60 1.46
C LEU A 374 -11.51 -15.73 1.93
N ARG A 375 -10.92 -15.63 3.12
CA ARG A 375 -10.42 -16.82 3.82
C ARG A 375 -10.82 -16.81 5.27
#